data_AF-A0AAW1I9T8-F1
#
_entry.id   AF-A0AAW1I9T8-F1
#
_cell.length_a   1.000
_cell.length_b   1.000
_cell.length_c   1.000
_cell.angle_alpha   90.00
_cell.angle_beta   90.00
_cell.angle_gamma   90.00
#
_symmetry.space_group_name_H-M   'P 1'
#
loop_
_entity.id
_entity.type
_entity.pdbx_description
1 polymer ?
#
loop_
_entity_poly.entity_id
_entity_poly.type
_entity_poly.pdbx_seq_one_letter_code
_entity_poly.pdbx_strand_id
1 'polypeptide(L)'
;MLRAWMADSNSTHWSFGCYFVQWQKNASLHHIIGRTPYRAVFGSDPRVGLKSTNLPESVIKQLRTEEDLENIYNKDTLDEIKNNLLLNNCVLKRI
;
A
#
# COMPACT_ATOMS: atom_id res chain seq x y z
N MET A 1 -9.24 -18.32 -11.35
CA MET A 1 -8.49 -17.37 -10.48
C MET A 1 -7.17 -17.95 -10.02
N LEU A 2 -7.12 -19.08 -9.31
CA LEU A 2 -5.82 -19.62 -8.84
C LEU A 2 -4.83 -19.96 -9.96
N ARG A 3 -5.30 -20.64 -11.02
CA ARG A 3 -4.48 -20.91 -12.22
C ARG A 3 -3.97 -19.63 -12.89
N ALA A 4 -4.79 -18.59 -12.93
CA ALA A 4 -4.42 -17.29 -13.50
C ALA A 4 -3.34 -16.62 -12.63
N TRP A 5 -3.55 -16.58 -11.31
CA TRP A 5 -2.55 -16.08 -10.37
C TRP A 5 -1.21 -16.81 -10.51
N MET A 6 -1.22 -18.14 -10.62
CA MET A 6 0.00 -18.94 -10.81
C MET A 6 0.74 -18.62 -12.12
N ALA A 7 -0.02 -18.33 -13.19
CA ALA A 7 0.55 -17.92 -14.48
C ALA A 7 1.13 -16.49 -14.40
N ASP A 8 0.40 -15.56 -13.80
CA ASP A 8 0.81 -14.16 -13.67
C ASP A 8 2.03 -14.01 -12.75
N SER A 9 2.10 -14.79 -11.67
CA SER A 9 3.21 -14.77 -10.71
C SER A 9 4.37 -15.68 -11.09
N ASN A 10 4.27 -16.40 -12.22
CA ASN A 10 5.22 -17.45 -12.63
C ASN A 10 5.61 -18.41 -11.48
N SER A 11 4.62 -18.85 -10.68
CA SER A 11 4.86 -19.61 -9.45
C SER A 11 3.91 -20.80 -9.33
N THR A 12 4.44 -21.91 -8.83
CA THR A 12 3.69 -23.13 -8.53
C THR A 12 3.21 -23.21 -7.08
N HIS A 13 3.50 -22.19 -6.25
CA HIS A 13 3.10 -22.10 -4.84
C HIS A 13 1.59 -21.80 -4.68
N TRP A 14 0.77 -22.77 -5.06
CA TRP A 14 -0.69 -22.68 -5.04
C TRP A 14 -1.24 -22.39 -3.63
N SER A 15 -0.59 -22.91 -2.59
CA SER A 15 -0.98 -22.69 -1.19
C SER A 15 -0.88 -21.22 -0.80
N PHE A 16 0.14 -20.52 -1.30
CA PHE A 16 0.31 -19.09 -1.12
C PHE A 16 -0.69 -18.29 -1.98
N GLY A 17 -0.88 -18.72 -3.24
CA GLY A 17 -1.84 -18.10 -4.16
C GLY A 17 -3.29 -18.13 -3.66
N CYS A 18 -3.67 -19.15 -2.87
CA CYS A 18 -5.00 -19.23 -2.26
C CYS A 18 -5.37 -17.99 -1.45
N TYR A 19 -4.42 -17.40 -0.70
CA TYR A 19 -4.68 -16.19 0.09
C TYR A 19 -5.05 -14.99 -0.80
N PHE A 20 -4.34 -14.80 -1.91
CA PHE A 20 -4.64 -13.72 -2.87
C PHE A 20 -5.98 -13.92 -3.55
N VAL A 21 -6.27 -15.14 -4.00
CA VAL A 21 -7.54 -15.46 -4.67
C VAL A 21 -8.71 -15.29 -3.71
N GLN A 22 -8.56 -15.74 -2.46
CA GLN A 22 -9.58 -15.56 -1.43
C GLN A 22 -9.83 -14.07 -1.17
N TRP A 23 -8.77 -13.28 -1.02
CA TRP A 23 -8.88 -11.84 -0.85
C TRP A 23 -9.61 -11.18 -2.02
N GLN A 24 -9.21 -11.48 -3.26
CA GLN A 24 -9.86 -10.94 -4.46
C GLN A 24 -11.36 -11.27 -4.50
N LYS A 25 -11.74 -12.51 -4.17
CA LYS A 25 -13.17 -12.90 -4.12
C LYS A 25 -13.94 -12.18 -3.03
N ASN A 26 -13.35 -12.05 -1.84
CA ASN A 26 -14.02 -11.44 -0.69
C ASN A 26 -14.11 -9.91 -0.80
N ALA A 27 -13.17 -9.28 -1.48
CA ALA A 27 -13.15 -7.84 -1.70
C ALA A 27 -13.94 -7.39 -2.96
N SER A 28 -14.33 -8.32 -3.83
CA SER A 28 -15.10 -8.01 -5.03
C SER A 28 -16.57 -7.72 -4.74
N LEU A 29 -17.16 -6.77 -5.46
CA LEU A 29 -18.59 -6.48 -5.37
C LEU A 29 -19.39 -7.70 -5.86
N HIS A 30 -20.25 -8.23 -5.00
CA HIS A 30 -21.10 -9.34 -5.37
C HIS A 30 -22.49 -8.84 -5.76
N HIS A 31 -22.84 -8.98 -7.04
CA HIS A 31 -24.02 -8.34 -7.67
C HIS A 31 -25.34 -8.60 -6.93
N ILE A 32 -25.60 -9.85 -6.48
CA ILE A 32 -26.87 -10.20 -5.81
C ILE A 32 -27.04 -9.48 -4.46
N ILE A 33 -25.95 -9.37 -3.68
CA ILE A 33 -26.01 -8.82 -2.32
C ILE A 33 -25.75 -7.31 -2.29
N GLY A 34 -25.37 -6.71 -3.42
CA GLY A 34 -25.08 -5.28 -3.53
C GLY A 34 -23.88 -4.78 -2.73
N ARG A 35 -23.08 -5.69 -2.15
CA ARG A 35 -21.90 -5.38 -1.32
C ARG A 35 -20.81 -6.43 -1.50
N THR A 36 -19.63 -6.16 -0.97
CA THR A 36 -18.55 -7.16 -0.94
C THR A 36 -18.84 -8.21 0.14
N PRO A 37 -18.50 -9.50 -0.07
CA PRO A 37 -18.60 -10.50 0.99
C PRO A 37 -17.86 -10.09 2.27
N TYR A 38 -16.71 -9.42 2.13
CA TYR A 38 -15.97 -8.83 3.25
C TYR A 38 -16.85 -7.85 4.05
N ARG A 39 -17.48 -6.87 3.39
CA ARG A 39 -18.36 -5.91 4.06
C ARG A 39 -19.57 -6.57 4.69
N ALA A 40 -20.08 -7.63 4.07
CA ALA A 40 -21.22 -8.38 4.62
C ALA A 40 -20.90 -9.03 5.98
N VAL A 41 -19.66 -9.49 6.18
CA VAL A 41 -19.22 -10.18 7.40
C VAL A 41 -18.66 -9.20 8.44
N PHE A 42 -17.83 -8.26 8.01
CA PHE A 42 -17.07 -7.39 8.92
C PHE A 42 -17.70 -6.00 9.12
N GLY A 43 -18.74 -5.65 8.35
CA GLY A 43 -19.42 -4.36 8.44
C GLY A 43 -18.63 -3.16 7.89
N SER A 44 -17.38 -3.34 7.49
CA SER A 44 -16.50 -2.32 6.92
C SER A 44 -16.07 -2.66 5.49
N ASP A 45 -15.69 -1.63 4.72
CA ASP A 45 -15.15 -1.85 3.38
C ASP A 45 -13.76 -2.50 3.45
N PRO A 46 -13.42 -3.41 2.51
CA PRO A 46 -12.11 -4.02 2.46
C PRO A 46 -11.03 -2.94 2.27
N ARG A 47 -9.93 -3.08 3.00
CA ARG A 47 -8.76 -2.21 2.88
C ARG A 47 -8.01 -2.54 1.59
N VAL A 48 -8.19 -1.71 0.56
CA VAL A 48 -7.58 -1.92 -0.76
C VAL A 48 -6.69 -0.74 -1.15
N GLY A 49 -5.46 -1.04 -1.56
CA GLY A 49 -4.50 -0.06 -2.09
C GLY A 49 -4.06 1.01 -1.08
N LEU A 50 -3.52 2.11 -1.60
CA LEU A 50 -2.95 3.20 -0.79
C LEU A 50 -3.98 3.91 0.10
N LYS A 51 -5.27 3.87 -0.26
CA LYS A 51 -6.35 4.43 0.57
C LYS A 51 -6.51 3.73 1.91
N SER A 52 -5.92 2.54 2.07
CA SER A 52 -5.91 1.82 3.33
C SER A 52 -4.70 2.12 4.23
N THR A 53 -3.76 2.92 3.74
CA THR A 53 -2.58 3.36 4.49
C THR A 53 -2.88 4.64 5.26
N ASN A 54 -2.00 5.00 6.20
CA ASN A 54 -2.10 6.26 6.95
C ASN A 54 -1.55 7.47 6.15
N LEU A 55 -1.36 7.33 4.84
CA LEU A 55 -0.86 8.42 4.01
C LEU A 55 -1.93 9.51 3.85
N PRO A 56 -1.53 10.79 3.89
CA PRO A 56 -2.46 11.89 3.68
C PRO A 56 -3.03 11.83 2.25
N GLU A 57 -4.32 12.13 2.12
CA GLU A 57 -5.03 11.98 0.85
C GLU A 57 -4.53 12.95 -0.24
N SER A 58 -3.90 14.06 0.17
CA SER A 58 -3.19 14.97 -0.75
C SER A 58 -2.03 14.27 -1.48
N VAL A 59 -1.27 13.45 -0.76
CA VAL A 59 -0.14 12.69 -1.31
C VAL A 59 -0.67 11.57 -2.22
N ILE A 60 -1.70 10.84 -1.78
CA ILE A 60 -2.30 9.77 -2.58
C ILE A 60 -2.82 10.29 -3.92
N LYS A 61 -3.38 11.52 -3.97
CA LYS A 61 -3.85 12.14 -5.21
C LYS A 61 -2.75 12.58 -6.18
N GLN A 62 -1.54 12.80 -5.67
CA GLN A 62 -0.39 13.21 -6.50
C GLN A 62 0.32 12.01 -7.12
N LEU A 63 0.23 10.84 -6.50
CA LEU A 63 0.81 9.59 -7.00
C LEU A 63 0.13 9.13 -8.29
N ARG A 64 0.88 9.12 -9.40
CA ARG A 64 0.42 8.57 -10.68
C ARG A 64 1.21 7.34 -11.11
N THR A 65 2.51 7.30 -10.80
CA THR A 65 3.40 6.18 -11.14
C THR A 65 4.07 5.61 -9.90
N GLU A 66 4.68 4.43 -10.03
CA GLU A 66 5.51 3.84 -8.99
C GLU A 66 6.75 4.71 -8.70
N GLU A 67 7.31 5.38 -9.71
CA GLU A 67 8.42 6.31 -9.57
C GLU A 67 8.06 7.53 -8.70
N ASP A 68 6.83 8.04 -8.78
CA ASP A 68 6.36 9.12 -7.89
C ASP A 68 6.39 8.68 -6.42
N LEU A 69 6.04 7.42 -6.14
CA LEU A 69 6.07 6.85 -4.80
C LEU A 69 7.50 6.74 -4.27
N GLU A 70 8.41 6.24 -5.11
CA GLU A 70 9.83 6.10 -4.78
C GLU A 70 10.49 7.46 -4.53
N ASN A 71 10.14 8.47 -5.33
CA ASN A 71 10.62 9.84 -5.15
C ASN A 71 10.17 10.46 -3.82
N ILE A 72 8.95 10.19 -3.36
CA ILE A 72 8.47 10.68 -2.07
C ILE A 72 9.21 9.99 -0.94
N TYR A 73 9.35 8.66 -0.99
CA TYR A 73 10.10 7.90 -0.01
C TYR A 73 11.57 8.37 0.12
N ASN A 74 12.21 8.63 -1.02
CA ASN A 74 13.59 9.12 -1.06
C ASN A 74 13.72 10.58 -0.59
N LYS A 75 12.70 11.43 -0.78
CA LYS A 75 12.71 12.79 -0.22
C LYS A 75 12.60 12.79 1.29
N ASP A 76 11.71 11.98 1.85
CA ASP A 76 11.54 11.88 3.32
C ASP A 76 12.85 11.46 3.99
N THR A 77 13.56 10.48 3.42
CA THR A 77 14.88 10.05 3.92
C THR A 77 15.95 11.14 3.78
N LEU A 78 15.96 11.88 2.66
CA LEU A 78 16.88 13.02 2.48
C LEU A 78 16.60 14.17 3.46
N ASP A 79 15.34 14.45 3.77
CA ASP A 79 14.96 15.49 4.71
C ASP A 79 15.29 15.09 6.16
N GLU A 80 15.14 13.82 6.54
CA GLU A 80 15.66 13.29 7.82
C GLU A 80 17.19 13.45 7.91
N ILE A 81 17.94 13.06 6.87
CA ILE A 81 19.40 13.19 6.86
C ILE A 81 19.82 14.65 6.96
N LYS A 82 19.19 15.56 6.21
CA LYS A 82 19.47 16.99 6.28
C LYS A 82 19.16 17.57 7.64
N ASN A 83 18.02 17.23 8.25
CA ASN A 83 17.64 17.71 9.57
C ASN A 83 18.64 17.24 10.64
N ASN A 84 19.10 15.98 10.56
CA ASN A 84 20.11 15.45 11.46
C ASN A 84 21.48 16.17 11.27
N LEU A 85 21.90 16.42 10.03
CA LEU A 85 23.12 17.18 9.74
C LEU A 85 23.03 18.64 10.20
N LEU A 86 21.87 19.28 10.02
CA LEU A 86 21.61 20.65 10.49
C LEU A 86 21.61 20.74 12.02
N LEU A 87 20.98 19.78 12.71
CA LEU A 87 21.01 19.69 14.17
C LEU A 87 22.44 19.51 14.69
N ASN A 88 23.22 18.61 14.09
CA ASN A 88 24.62 18.38 14.47
C ASN A 88 25.50 19.61 14.24
N ASN A 89 25.28 20.35 13.15
CA ASN A 89 26.00 21.60 12.87
C ASN A 89 25.56 22.79 13.73
N CYS A 90 24.30 22.82 14.20
CA CYS A 90 23.82 23.85 15.13
C CYS A 90 24.36 23.64 16.55
N VAL A 91 24.55 22.39 16.99
CA VAL A 91 25.14 22.08 18.31
C VAL A 91 26.63 22.48 18.38
N LEU A 92 27.37 22.36 17.26
CA LEU A 92 28.79 22.70 17.18
C LEU A 92 29.08 24.22 17.13
N LYS A 93 28.08 25.08 16.92
CA LYS A 93 28.24 26.56 16.95
C LYS A 93 27.98 27.19 18.32
N ARG A 94 27.80 26.37 19.37
CA ARG A 94 27.49 26.83 20.74
C ARG A 94 28.65 26.68 21.74
N ILE A 95 29.85 26.35 21.26
CA ILE A 95 31.12 26.37 22.00
C ILE A 95 31.99 27.44 21.37
#